data_AF-A0A125RBI7-F1
#
_entry.id   AF-A0A125RBI7-F1
#
_cell.length_a   1.000
_cell.length_b   1.000
_cell.length_c   1.000
_cell.angle_alpha   90.00
_cell.angle_beta   90.00
_cell.angle_gamma   90.00
#
_symmetry.space_group_name_H-M   'P 1'
#
loop_
_entity.id
_entity.type
_entity.pdbx_description
1 polymer ?
#
loop_
_entity_poly.entity_id
_entity_poly.type
_entity_poly.pdbx_seq_one_letter_code
_entity_poly.pdbx_strand_id
1 'polypeptide(L)'
;MALISIVFSLIASYFSDFSFSNIYLNQLLGNLIETFGQNTVSCFPILNWFIVPAFGMLFGENLIRCNDKDQLYKLILRPTAIISLIFLIVGLITREGMFSTVGGTVPEKLEYLHPSIPDIIILIAVILFIVSLLYFITKRLSPKITDFIVKTSKNVTIIYIIQWALILSLTYINQFLQIKATLPIAILTLLFVLIATLILTEAYVKVKNLVFK
;
A
#
# COMPACT_ATOMS: atom_id res chain seq x y z
N MET A 1 -9.34 -20.85 -0.12
CA MET A 1 -8.93 -19.43 -0.24
C MET A 1 -7.56 -19.28 -0.89
N ALA A 2 -6.47 -19.84 -0.32
CA ALA A 2 -5.12 -19.73 -0.90
C ALA A 2 -5.01 -20.22 -2.36
N LEU A 3 -5.57 -21.40 -2.65
CA LEU A 3 -5.56 -21.98 -3.99
C LEU A 3 -6.33 -21.10 -4.99
N ILE A 4 -7.49 -20.59 -4.58
CA ILE A 4 -8.33 -19.71 -5.40
C ILE A 4 -7.58 -18.41 -5.72
N SER A 5 -6.90 -17.82 -4.73
CA SER A 5 -6.13 -16.59 -4.97
C SER A 5 -4.91 -16.79 -5.87
N ILE A 6 -4.25 -17.95 -5.80
CA ILE A 6 -3.16 -18.29 -6.72
C ILE A 6 -3.72 -18.46 -8.13
N VAL A 7 -4.83 -19.19 -8.30
CA VAL A 7 -5.49 -19.35 -9.60
C VAL A 7 -5.91 -18.00 -10.18
N PHE A 8 -6.48 -17.11 -9.37
CA PHE A 8 -6.85 -15.77 -9.80
C PHE A 8 -5.64 -14.94 -10.23
N SER A 9 -4.55 -14.97 -9.46
CA SER A 9 -3.32 -14.26 -9.80
C SER A 9 -2.68 -14.79 -11.09
N LEU A 10 -2.71 -16.11 -11.31
CA LEU A 10 -2.24 -16.74 -12.55
C LEU A 10 -3.11 -16.38 -13.77
N ILE A 11 -4.44 -16.40 -13.62
CA ILE A 11 -5.38 -15.96 -14.66
C ILE A 11 -5.08 -14.49 -15.00
N ALA A 12 -4.91 -13.64 -14.00
CA ALA A 12 -4.67 -12.23 -14.22
C ALA A 12 -3.32 -11.98 -14.91
N SER A 13 -2.27 -12.71 -14.52
CA SER A 13 -0.97 -12.65 -15.18
C SER A 13 -1.01 -13.15 -16.63
N TYR A 14 -1.89 -14.10 -16.97
CA TYR A 14 -2.08 -14.53 -18.35
C TYR A 14 -2.72 -13.45 -19.23
N PHE A 15 -3.58 -12.61 -18.65
CA PHE A 15 -4.24 -11.50 -19.33
C PHE A 15 -3.48 -10.17 -19.22
N SER A 16 -2.24 -10.16 -18.69
CA SER A 16 -1.42 -8.95 -18.67
C SER A 16 -1.28 -8.40 -20.10
N ASP A 17 -1.47 -7.10 -20.29
CA ASP A 17 -1.43 -6.45 -21.61
C ASP A 17 -2.62 -6.74 -22.55
N PHE A 18 -3.71 -7.30 -22.07
CA PHE A 18 -4.92 -7.51 -22.89
C PHE A 18 -5.65 -6.19 -23.19
N SER A 19 -6.17 -6.04 -24.41
CA SER A 19 -7.00 -4.89 -24.81
C SER A 19 -8.29 -5.35 -25.50
N PHE A 20 -9.43 -4.85 -25.03
CA PHE A 20 -10.73 -5.14 -25.66
C PHE A 20 -11.02 -4.29 -26.91
N SER A 21 -10.09 -3.44 -27.35
CA SER A 21 -10.29 -2.43 -28.41
C SER A 21 -11.53 -1.54 -28.21
N ASN A 22 -12.11 -1.53 -27.01
CA ASN A 22 -13.27 -0.75 -26.59
C ASN A 22 -12.98 -0.13 -25.22
N ILE A 23 -13.06 1.20 -25.15
CA ILE A 23 -12.69 1.96 -23.96
C ILE A 23 -13.56 1.62 -22.74
N TYR A 24 -14.86 1.38 -22.93
CA TYR A 24 -15.78 1.07 -21.85
C TYR A 24 -15.55 -0.33 -21.30
N LEU A 25 -15.23 -1.30 -22.17
CA LEU A 25 -14.88 -2.66 -21.73
C LEU A 25 -13.56 -2.68 -20.97
N ASN A 26 -12.55 -1.93 -21.44
CA ASN A 26 -11.29 -1.77 -20.70
C ASN A 26 -11.51 -1.10 -19.33
N GLN A 27 -12.37 -0.08 -19.23
CA GLN A 27 -12.67 0.55 -17.92
C GLN A 27 -13.44 -0.38 -16.97
N LEU A 28 -14.41 -1.14 -17.50
CA LEU A 28 -15.23 -2.04 -16.69
C LEU A 28 -14.43 -3.25 -16.19
N LEU A 29 -13.69 -3.90 -17.09
CA LEU A 29 -12.97 -5.15 -16.81
C LEU A 29 -11.56 -4.92 -16.28
N GLY A 30 -11.01 -3.73 -16.45
CA GLY A 30 -9.68 -3.33 -15.97
C GLY A 30 -9.49 -3.49 -14.46
N ASN A 31 -10.57 -3.34 -13.67
CA ASN A 31 -10.53 -3.57 -12.23
C ASN A 31 -10.50 -5.05 -11.85
N LEU A 32 -10.82 -5.97 -12.77
CA LEU A 32 -10.77 -7.41 -12.56
C LEU A 32 -9.44 -7.98 -13.07
N ILE A 33 -9.13 -7.75 -14.34
CA ILE A 33 -7.90 -8.13 -15.03
C ILE A 33 -7.19 -6.89 -15.50
N GLU A 34 -5.87 -6.94 -15.57
CA GLU A 34 -5.08 -5.86 -16.16
C GLU A 34 -5.49 -5.66 -17.63
N THR A 35 -5.89 -4.44 -17.99
CA THR A 35 -6.22 -4.10 -19.38
C THR A 35 -5.53 -2.81 -19.77
N PHE A 36 -4.97 -2.78 -20.98
CA PHE A 36 -4.38 -1.58 -21.56
C PHE A 36 -5.17 -1.12 -22.79
N GLY A 37 -5.40 0.18 -22.89
CA GLY A 37 -6.04 0.79 -24.05
C GLY A 37 -5.59 2.23 -24.23
N GLN A 38 -5.86 2.79 -25.41
CA GLN A 38 -5.64 4.22 -25.65
C GLN A 38 -6.43 5.02 -24.59
N ASN A 39 -5.71 5.65 -23.67
CA ASN A 39 -6.24 6.45 -22.55
C ASN A 39 -6.92 5.68 -21.40
N THR A 40 -6.71 4.37 -21.28
CA THR A 40 -7.18 3.59 -20.12
C THR A 40 -6.06 2.73 -19.55
N VAL A 41 -5.63 3.07 -18.35
CA VAL A 41 -4.80 2.23 -17.49
C VAL A 41 -5.68 1.82 -16.32
N SER A 42 -5.87 0.52 -16.12
CA SER A 42 -6.56 0.05 -14.94
C SER A 42 -5.66 0.11 -13.72
N CYS A 43 -6.21 0.39 -12.54
CA CYS A 43 -5.40 0.49 -11.33
C CYS A 43 -5.84 -0.63 -10.39
N PHE A 44 -4.87 -1.40 -9.85
CA PHE A 44 -5.13 -2.46 -8.88
C PHE A 44 -6.11 -3.56 -9.37
N PRO A 45 -5.80 -4.29 -10.44
CA PRO A 45 -6.64 -5.40 -10.91
C PRO A 45 -6.82 -6.44 -9.79
N ILE A 46 -8.07 -6.64 -9.36
CA ILE A 46 -8.41 -7.42 -8.16
C ILE A 46 -7.81 -8.82 -8.24
N LEU A 47 -7.79 -9.47 -9.40
CA LEU A 47 -7.30 -10.84 -9.51
C LEU A 47 -5.79 -10.96 -9.24
N ASN A 48 -4.97 -9.98 -9.61
CA ASN A 48 -3.55 -9.94 -9.20
C ASN A 48 -3.44 -9.73 -7.69
N TRP A 49 -4.19 -8.77 -7.15
CA TRP A 49 -4.06 -8.33 -5.76
C TRP A 49 -4.73 -9.24 -4.74
N PHE A 50 -5.66 -10.11 -5.15
CA PHE A 50 -6.47 -10.94 -4.25
C PHE A 50 -5.65 -11.92 -3.39
N ILE A 51 -4.43 -12.26 -3.82
CA ILE A 51 -3.50 -13.06 -3.02
C ILE A 51 -3.09 -12.36 -1.73
N VAL A 52 -3.06 -11.02 -1.68
CA VAL A 52 -2.71 -10.24 -0.48
C VAL A 52 -3.73 -10.41 0.64
N PRO A 53 -5.04 -10.12 0.45
CA PRO A 53 -6.04 -10.36 1.49
C PRO A 53 -6.20 -11.86 1.81
N ALA A 54 -6.07 -12.75 0.82
CA ALA A 54 -6.11 -14.19 1.07
C ALA A 54 -4.97 -14.63 2.00
N PHE A 55 -3.75 -14.14 1.77
CA PHE A 55 -2.61 -14.36 2.65
C PHE A 55 -2.85 -13.76 4.04
N GLY A 56 -3.37 -12.54 4.13
CA GLY A 56 -3.68 -11.88 5.39
C GLY A 56 -4.68 -12.67 6.26
N MET A 57 -5.72 -13.24 5.65
CA MET A 57 -6.68 -14.10 6.36
C MET A 57 -6.01 -15.36 6.91
N LEU A 58 -5.21 -16.06 6.09
CA LEU A 58 -4.48 -17.26 6.53
C LEU A 58 -3.47 -16.95 7.64
N PHE A 59 -2.76 -15.83 7.51
CA PHE A 59 -1.85 -15.36 8.55
C PHE A 59 -2.60 -15.10 9.86
N GLY A 60 -3.74 -14.40 9.79
CA GLY A 60 -4.61 -14.13 10.94
C GLY A 60 -5.13 -15.39 11.62
N GLU A 61 -5.62 -16.37 10.86
CA GLU A 61 -6.08 -17.67 11.39
C GLU A 61 -4.97 -18.41 12.14
N ASN A 62 -3.77 -18.47 11.55
CA ASN A 62 -2.60 -19.08 12.18
C ASN A 62 -2.19 -18.32 13.44
N LEU A 63 -2.23 -16.98 13.41
CA LEU A 63 -1.89 -16.13 14.55
C LEU A 63 -2.86 -16.31 15.72
N ILE A 64 -4.16 -16.51 15.47
CA ILE A 64 -5.17 -16.76 16.51
C ILE A 64 -4.92 -18.10 17.20
N ARG A 65 -4.51 -19.13 16.45
CA ARG A 65 -4.24 -20.49 16.96
C ARG A 65 -2.83 -20.66 17.55
N CYS A 66 -1.97 -19.65 17.41
CA CYS A 66 -0.61 -19.71 17.89
C CYS A 66 -0.53 -19.47 19.41
N ASN A 67 0.03 -20.45 20.12
CA ASN A 67 0.25 -20.35 21.58
C ASN A 67 1.38 -19.36 21.92
N ASP A 68 2.49 -19.40 21.18
CA ASP A 68 3.65 -18.53 21.38
C ASP A 68 3.84 -17.56 20.20
N LYS A 69 3.21 -16.40 20.32
CA LYS A 69 3.29 -15.33 19.31
C LYS A 69 4.71 -14.72 19.23
N ASP A 70 5.48 -14.73 20.31
CA ASP A 70 6.86 -14.22 20.31
C ASP A 70 7.74 -15.08 19.43
N GLN A 71 7.64 -16.39 19.57
CA GLN A 71 8.38 -17.33 18.74
C GLN A 71 7.98 -17.22 17.28
N LEU A 72 6.68 -17.12 16.98
CA LEU A 72 6.17 -16.94 15.62
C LEU A 72 6.74 -15.67 14.97
N TYR A 73 6.60 -14.51 15.62
CA TYR A 73 7.10 -13.26 15.06
C TYR A 73 8.63 -13.22 14.98
N LYS A 74 9.37 -13.87 15.89
CA LYS A 74 10.85 -14.01 15.77
C LYS A 74 11.24 -14.83 14.56
N LEU A 75 10.52 -15.93 14.30
CA LEU A 75 10.78 -16.83 13.17
C LEU A 75 10.51 -16.14 11.83
N ILE A 76 9.49 -15.29 11.78
CA ILE A 76 9.14 -14.51 10.58
C ILE A 76 10.13 -13.36 10.36
N LEU A 77 10.47 -12.60 11.41
CA LEU A 77 11.22 -11.35 11.32
C LEU A 77 12.55 -11.49 10.58
N ARG A 78 13.37 -12.51 10.93
CA ARG A 78 14.73 -12.66 10.38
C ARG A 78 14.75 -12.95 8.87
N PRO A 79 14.09 -14.00 8.35
CA PRO A 79 14.10 -14.29 6.92
C PRO A 79 13.45 -13.17 6.11
N THR A 80 12.34 -12.62 6.61
CA THR A 80 11.64 -11.53 5.91
C THR A 80 12.44 -10.24 5.89
N ALA A 81 13.23 -9.92 6.92
CA ALA A 81 14.16 -8.80 6.91
C ALA A 81 15.23 -8.95 5.81
N ILE A 82 15.81 -10.14 5.68
CA ILE A 82 16.84 -10.43 4.66
C ILE A 82 16.24 -10.29 3.26
N ILE A 83 15.08 -10.91 3.02
CA ILE A 83 14.38 -10.84 1.72
C ILE A 83 14.04 -9.37 1.38
N SER A 84 13.50 -8.63 2.34
CA SER A 84 13.13 -7.22 2.17
C SER A 84 14.35 -6.35 1.85
N LEU A 85 15.47 -6.57 2.54
CA LEU A 85 16.70 -5.83 2.32
C LEU A 85 17.30 -6.13 0.96
N ILE A 86 17.36 -7.41 0.56
CA ILE A 86 17.84 -7.82 -0.77
C ILE A 86 16.96 -7.18 -1.84
N PHE A 87 15.63 -7.24 -1.70
CA PHE A 87 14.70 -6.62 -2.63
C PHE A 87 14.93 -5.12 -2.79
N LEU A 88 15.05 -4.38 -1.68
CA LEU A 88 15.33 -2.94 -1.71
C LEU A 88 16.66 -2.65 -2.41
N ILE A 89 17.73 -3.38 -2.10
CA ILE A 89 19.04 -3.17 -2.71
C ILE A 89 19.01 -3.47 -4.21
N VAL A 90 18.50 -4.64 -4.59
CA VAL A 90 18.41 -5.07 -6.00
C VAL A 90 17.53 -4.10 -6.78
N GLY A 91 16.37 -3.72 -6.25
CA GLY A 91 15.45 -2.77 -6.88
C GLY A 91 16.07 -1.38 -7.08
N LEU A 92 16.81 -0.87 -6.09
CA LEU A 92 17.51 0.41 -6.20
C LEU A 92 18.64 0.39 -7.23
N ILE A 93 19.30 -0.75 -7.42
CA ILE A 93 20.40 -0.92 -8.39
C ILE A 93 19.86 -1.11 -9.81
N THR A 94 18.92 -2.04 -9.98
CA THR A 94 18.40 -2.47 -11.28
C THR A 94 17.37 -1.51 -11.86
N ARG A 95 16.59 -0.83 -10.99
CA ARG A 95 15.43 -0.03 -11.39
C ARG A 95 14.43 -0.83 -12.22
N GLU A 96 14.23 -2.10 -11.86
CA GLU A 96 13.27 -2.99 -12.50
C GLU A 96 12.09 -3.28 -11.55
N GLY A 97 10.97 -3.74 -12.13
CA GLY A 97 9.75 -4.07 -11.39
C GLY A 97 9.21 -2.87 -10.62
N MET A 98 8.84 -3.09 -9.36
CA MET A 98 8.26 -2.04 -8.51
C MET A 98 9.14 -0.78 -8.32
N PHE A 99 10.43 -0.83 -8.68
CA PHE A 99 11.39 0.28 -8.61
C PHE A 99 11.70 0.93 -9.97
N SER A 100 11.02 0.52 -11.05
CA SER A 100 11.13 1.17 -12.36
C SER A 100 10.86 2.66 -12.23
N THR A 101 11.84 3.49 -12.59
CA THR A 101 11.68 4.95 -12.52
C THR A 101 10.72 5.45 -13.59
N VAL A 102 9.77 6.28 -13.16
CA VAL A 102 9.09 7.32 -13.96
C VAL A 102 10.15 8.06 -14.77
N GLY A 103 10.08 7.98 -16.09
CA GLY A 103 11.08 8.52 -17.00
C GLY A 103 11.14 7.85 -18.37
N GLY A 104 10.06 7.88 -19.16
CA GLY A 104 10.19 7.64 -20.61
C GLY A 104 8.90 7.42 -21.40
N THR A 105 8.44 8.48 -22.10
CA THR A 105 7.71 8.54 -23.41
C THR A 105 6.58 7.57 -23.77
N VAL A 106 6.20 6.63 -22.90
CA VAL A 106 4.99 5.79 -22.99
C VAL A 106 4.18 6.12 -21.74
N PRO A 107 2.83 6.18 -21.77
CA PRO A 107 2.04 6.35 -20.55
C PRO A 107 2.48 5.29 -19.55
N GLU A 108 3.23 5.75 -18.55
CA GLU A 108 4.13 4.90 -17.80
C GLU A 108 3.29 3.89 -17.03
N LYS A 109 3.56 2.60 -17.23
CA LYS A 109 3.00 1.57 -16.36
C LYS A 109 3.46 1.94 -14.96
N LEU A 110 2.52 2.35 -14.11
CA LEU A 110 2.78 2.37 -12.67
C LEU A 110 2.92 0.89 -12.29
N GLU A 111 4.10 0.30 -12.47
CA GLU A 111 4.34 -1.14 -12.30
C GLU A 111 3.94 -1.61 -10.90
N TYR A 112 3.99 -0.70 -9.91
CA TYR A 112 3.39 -0.90 -8.59
C TYR A 112 1.92 -1.32 -8.64
N LEU A 113 1.10 -0.73 -9.52
CA LEU A 113 -0.33 -1.02 -9.67
C LEU A 113 -0.59 -2.37 -10.34
N HIS A 114 0.41 -2.92 -11.02
CA HIS A 114 0.35 -4.12 -11.83
C HIS A 114 1.43 -5.13 -11.41
N PRO A 115 1.43 -5.56 -10.14
CA PRO A 115 2.52 -6.38 -9.63
C PRO A 115 2.45 -7.78 -10.25
N SER A 116 3.61 -8.29 -10.66
CA SER A 116 3.78 -9.69 -11.01
C SER A 116 3.70 -10.58 -9.77
N ILE A 117 3.52 -11.90 -9.94
CA ILE A 117 3.52 -12.84 -8.81
C ILE A 117 4.81 -12.72 -7.96
N PRO A 118 6.02 -12.66 -8.55
CA PRO A 118 7.25 -12.37 -7.80
C PRO A 118 7.16 -11.09 -6.96
N ASP A 119 6.65 -9.99 -7.53
CA ASP A 119 6.49 -8.72 -6.80
C ASP A 119 5.56 -8.91 -5.59
N ILE A 120 4.45 -9.64 -5.75
CA ILE A 120 3.51 -9.87 -4.66
C ILE A 120 4.12 -10.74 -3.54
N ILE A 121 4.86 -11.79 -3.89
CA ILE A 121 5.56 -12.63 -2.89
C ILE A 121 6.52 -11.77 -2.07
N ILE A 122 7.27 -10.90 -2.74
CA ILE A 122 8.22 -10.02 -2.08
C ILE A 122 7.49 -8.97 -1.22
N LEU A 123 6.39 -8.39 -1.70
CA LEU A 123 5.54 -7.50 -0.91
C LEU A 123 5.01 -8.17 0.35
N ILE A 124 4.59 -9.44 0.26
CA ILE A 124 4.19 -10.22 1.43
C ILE A 124 5.35 -10.34 2.41
N ALA A 125 6.57 -10.62 1.94
CA ALA A 125 7.76 -10.67 2.80
C ALA A 125 8.04 -9.31 3.47
N VAL A 126 7.93 -8.20 2.73
CA VAL A 126 8.08 -6.83 3.27
C VAL A 126 7.03 -6.54 4.34
N ILE A 127 5.77 -6.87 4.08
CA ILE A 127 4.68 -6.67 5.04
C ILE A 127 4.91 -7.53 6.30
N LEU A 128 5.28 -8.80 6.14
CA LEU A 128 5.58 -9.69 7.26
C LEU A 128 6.76 -9.18 8.10
N PHE A 129 7.80 -8.64 7.46
CA PHE A 129 8.90 -7.99 8.13
C PHE A 129 8.41 -6.80 8.98
N ILE A 130 7.65 -5.89 8.36
CA ILE A 130 7.12 -4.69 9.03
C ILE A 130 6.21 -5.07 10.20
N VAL A 131 5.26 -5.98 9.99
CA VAL A 131 4.32 -6.41 11.04
C VAL A 131 5.07 -7.09 12.19
N SER A 132 6.04 -7.95 11.89
CA SER A 132 6.87 -8.61 12.92
C SER A 132 7.72 -7.60 13.70
N LEU A 133 8.28 -6.60 13.01
CA LEU A 133 9.05 -5.54 13.64
C LEU A 133 8.16 -4.69 14.55
N LEU A 134 6.99 -4.27 14.06
CA LEU A 134 6.00 -3.52 14.84
C LEU A 134 5.50 -4.30 16.05
N TYR A 135 5.34 -5.63 15.94
CA TYR A 135 5.00 -6.46 17.09
C TYR A 135 6.01 -6.34 18.24
N PHE A 136 7.32 -6.35 17.96
CA PHE A 136 8.33 -6.18 19.01
C PHE A 136 8.48 -4.73 19.48
N ILE A 137 8.30 -3.76 18.59
CA ILE A 137 8.32 -2.34 18.94
C ILE A 137 7.17 -2.01 19.90
N THR A 138 5.96 -2.50 19.59
CA THR A 138 4.75 -2.20 20.39
C THR A 138 4.86 -2.66 21.84
N LYS A 139 5.59 -3.74 22.12
CA LYS A 139 5.89 -4.20 23.50
C LYS A 139 6.71 -3.22 24.34
N ARG A 140 7.41 -2.29 23.69
CA ARG A 140 8.29 -1.30 24.36
C ARG A 140 7.69 0.10 24.38
N LEU A 141 6.47 0.27 23.87
CA LEU A 141 5.82 1.58 23.84
C LEU A 141 5.31 1.97 25.22
N SER A 142 5.41 3.26 25.53
CA SER A 142 4.79 3.81 26.73
C SER A 142 3.26 3.79 26.62
N PRO A 143 2.53 3.80 27.75
CA PRO A 143 1.07 3.90 27.73
C PRO A 143 0.56 5.09 26.91
N LYS A 144 1.22 6.25 27.04
CA LYS A 144 0.87 7.47 26.29
C LYS A 144 0.93 7.27 24.77
N ILE A 145 1.98 6.61 24.27
CA ILE A 145 2.13 6.33 22.84
C ILE A 145 1.09 5.30 22.39
N THR A 146 0.84 4.27 23.22
CA THR A 146 -0.16 3.25 22.93
C THR A 146 -1.55 3.86 22.83
N ASP A 147 -1.94 4.72 23.78
CA ASP A 147 -3.22 5.44 23.77
C ASP A 147 -3.35 6.33 22.54
N PHE A 148 -2.27 7.02 22.15
CA PHE A 148 -2.24 7.83 20.93
C PHE A 148 -2.46 6.96 19.67
N ILE A 149 -1.78 5.83 19.54
CA ILE A 149 -1.94 4.90 18.41
C ILE A 149 -3.36 4.35 18.37
N VAL A 150 -3.92 3.91 19.50
CA VAL A 150 -5.29 3.40 19.59
C VAL A 150 -6.31 4.49 19.22
N LYS A 151 -6.15 5.71 19.74
CA LYS A 151 -6.99 6.87 19.40
C LYS A 151 -6.94 7.16 17.90
N THR A 152 -5.74 7.15 17.32
CA THR A 152 -5.51 7.40 15.89
C THR A 152 -6.16 6.29 15.04
N SER A 153 -5.96 5.03 15.41
CA SER A 153 -6.53 3.86 14.72
C SER A 153 -8.06 3.88 14.69
N LYS A 154 -8.72 4.31 15.78
CA LYS A 154 -10.19 4.47 15.82
C LYS A 154 -10.74 5.47 14.81
N ASN A 155 -9.90 6.40 14.32
CA ASN A 155 -10.27 7.45 13.38
C ASN A 155 -9.63 7.26 12.00
N VAL A 156 -9.14 6.05 11.68
CA VAL A 156 -8.38 5.78 10.45
C VAL A 156 -9.12 6.17 9.18
N THR A 157 -10.45 6.00 9.11
CA THR A 157 -11.26 6.40 7.96
C THR A 157 -11.26 7.92 7.75
N ILE A 158 -11.39 8.69 8.84
CA ILE A 158 -11.37 10.15 8.79
C ILE A 158 -9.98 10.64 8.37
N ILE A 159 -8.93 10.06 8.97
CA ILE A 159 -7.53 10.32 8.62
C ILE A 159 -7.32 10.09 7.13
N TYR A 160 -7.75 8.93 6.61
CA TYR A 160 -7.61 8.57 5.19
C TYR A 160 -8.27 9.60 4.27
N ILE A 161 -9.51 10.00 4.55
CA ILE A 161 -10.24 10.99 3.74
C ILE A 161 -9.52 12.34 3.73
N ILE A 162 -9.12 12.84 4.90
CA ILE A 162 -8.40 14.10 5.04
C ILE A 162 -7.05 14.03 4.31
N GLN A 163 -6.31 12.95 4.51
CA GLN A 163 -5.00 12.75 3.88
C GLN A 163 -5.11 12.74 2.37
N TRP A 164 -6.12 12.06 1.79
CA TRP A 164 -6.35 12.08 0.34
C TRP A 164 -6.70 13.48 -0.18
N ALA A 165 -7.56 14.21 0.53
CA ALA A 165 -7.90 15.58 0.14
C ALA A 165 -6.66 16.50 0.16
N LEU A 166 -5.80 16.36 1.17
CA LEU A 166 -4.54 17.11 1.27
C LEU A 166 -3.56 16.73 0.15
N ILE A 167 -3.34 15.44 -0.09
CA ILE A 167 -2.43 14.96 -1.14
C ILE A 167 -2.89 15.47 -2.51
N LEU A 168 -4.18 15.34 -2.84
CA LEU A 168 -4.72 15.83 -4.11
C LEU A 168 -4.52 17.35 -4.26
N SER A 169 -4.87 18.11 -3.22
CA SER A 169 -4.73 19.57 -3.24
C SER A 169 -3.27 20.00 -3.43
N LEU A 170 -2.33 19.37 -2.71
CA LEU A 170 -0.91 19.66 -2.82
C LEU A 170 -0.34 19.26 -4.18
N THR A 171 -0.78 18.15 -4.75
CA THR A 171 -0.40 17.75 -6.11
C THR A 171 -0.79 18.81 -7.13
N TYR A 172 -2.03 19.33 -7.08
CA TYR A 172 -2.46 20.41 -7.98
C TYR A 172 -1.68 21.71 -7.76
N ILE A 173 -1.42 22.08 -6.50
CA ILE A 173 -0.61 23.28 -6.17
C ILE A 173 0.81 23.13 -6.71
N ASN A 174 1.46 21.98 -6.49
CA ASN A 174 2.81 21.72 -6.98
C ASN A 174 2.89 21.76 -8.50
N GLN A 175 1.88 21.24 -9.19
CA GLN A 175 1.76 21.32 -10.65
C GLN A 175 1.58 22.77 -11.13
N PHE A 176 0.67 23.52 -10.51
CA PHE A 176 0.40 24.92 -10.86
C PHE A 176 1.63 25.82 -10.63
N LEU A 177 2.33 25.63 -9.51
CA LEU A 177 3.53 26.39 -9.15
C LEU A 177 4.82 25.82 -9.79
N GLN A 178 4.72 24.75 -10.57
CA GLN A 178 5.85 24.06 -11.20
C GLN A 178 6.99 23.70 -10.20
N ILE A 179 6.60 23.30 -8.99
CA ILE A 179 7.56 22.93 -7.94
C ILE A 179 8.22 21.61 -8.33
N LYS A 180 9.55 21.64 -8.49
CA LYS A 180 10.34 20.43 -8.76
C LYS A 180 10.36 19.52 -7.54
N ALA A 181 10.00 18.25 -7.72
CA ALA A 181 10.09 17.24 -6.68
C ALA A 181 11.56 16.94 -6.36
N THR A 182 12.05 17.50 -5.25
CA THR A 182 13.35 17.16 -4.66
C THR A 182 13.13 16.38 -3.38
N LEU A 183 14.13 15.61 -2.94
CA LEU A 183 14.03 14.85 -1.69
C LEU A 183 13.65 15.72 -0.47
N PRO A 184 14.25 16.92 -0.26
CA PRO A 184 13.83 17.80 0.83
C PRO A 184 12.36 18.23 0.72
N ILE A 185 11.89 18.59 -0.49
CA ILE A 185 10.49 18.98 -0.72
C ILE A 185 9.55 17.80 -0.45
N ALA A 186 9.93 16.59 -0.86
CA ALA A 186 9.16 15.37 -0.59
C ALA A 186 9.04 15.10 0.92
N ILE A 187 10.14 15.21 1.67
CA ILE A 187 10.15 15.05 3.13
C ILE A 187 9.27 16.11 3.80
N LEU A 188 9.41 17.37 3.42
CA LEU A 188 8.60 18.46 3.97
C LEU A 188 7.10 18.27 3.67
N THR A 189 6.77 17.84 2.45
CA THR A 189 5.39 17.53 2.05
C THR A 189 4.82 16.39 2.88
N LEU A 190 5.60 15.31 3.08
CA LEU A 190 5.18 14.16 3.89
C LEU A 190 4.94 14.55 5.35
N LEU A 191 5.85 15.32 5.96
CA LEU A 191 5.70 15.82 7.32
C LEU A 191 4.49 16.75 7.46
N PHE A 192 4.31 17.66 6.50
CA PHE A 192 3.14 18.54 6.47
C PHE A 192 1.84 17.75 6.40
N VAL A 193 1.73 16.81 5.46
CA VAL A 193 0.54 15.96 5.30
C VAL A 193 0.26 15.17 6.58
N LEU A 194 1.28 14.57 7.18
CA LEU A 194 1.14 13.80 8.42
C LEU A 194 0.62 14.67 9.57
N ILE A 195 1.27 15.81 9.83
CA ILE A 195 0.92 16.70 10.94
C ILE A 195 -0.46 17.32 10.71
N ALA A 196 -0.72 17.85 9.51
CA ALA A 196 -1.99 18.47 9.16
C ALA A 196 -3.14 17.47 9.27
N THR A 197 -2.96 16.22 8.81
CA THR A 197 -3.98 15.19 8.91
C THR A 197 -4.35 14.90 10.37
N LEU A 198 -3.36 14.77 11.25
CA LEU A 198 -3.60 14.53 12.68
C LEU A 198 -4.37 15.69 13.32
N ILE A 199 -3.95 16.93 13.08
CA ILE A 199 -4.59 18.14 13.62
C ILE A 199 -6.04 18.26 13.12
N LEU A 200 -6.25 18.12 11.81
CA LEU A 200 -7.58 18.24 11.19
C LEU A 200 -8.51 17.11 11.65
N THR A 201 -7.99 15.89 11.85
CA THR A 201 -8.76 14.78 12.40
C THR A 201 -9.23 15.10 13.82
N GLU A 202 -8.34 15.60 14.69
CA GLU A 202 -8.71 15.97 16.05
C GLU A 202 -9.76 17.09 16.09
N ALA A 203 -9.59 18.12 15.24
CA ALA A 203 -10.55 19.20 15.10
C ALA A 203 -11.92 18.67 14.64
N TYR A 204 -11.95 17.82 13.61
CA TYR A 204 -13.18 17.24 13.08
C TYR A 204 -13.91 16.39 14.14
N VAL A 205 -13.20 15.48 14.82
CA VAL A 205 -13.79 14.61 15.85
C VAL A 205 -14.36 15.45 17.00
N LYS A 206 -13.66 16.52 17.40
CA LYS A 206 -14.14 17.44 18.43
C LYS A 206 -15.44 18.14 18.02
N VAL A 207 -15.49 18.70 16.80
CA VAL A 207 -16.70 19.36 16.27
C VAL A 207 -17.85 18.38 16.14
N LYS A 208 -17.60 17.19 15.57
CA LYS A 208 -18.63 16.14 15.42
C LYS A 208 -19.29 15.80 16.76
N ASN A 209 -18.49 15.63 17.82
CA ASN A 209 -19.00 15.31 19.16
C ASN A 209 -19.74 16.47 19.84
N LEU A 210 -19.55 17.71 19.40
CA LEU A 210 -20.28 18.88 19.89
C LEU A 210 -21.63 19.06 19.17
N VAL A 211 -21.66 18.77 17.86
CA VAL A 211 -22.83 19.02 17.00
C VAL A 211 -23.83 17.86 17.02
N PHE A 212 -23.36 16.61 17.04
CA PHE A 212 -24.20 15.41 16.91
C PHE A 212 -24.37 14.67 18.24
N LYS A 213 -24.43 15.41 19.34
CA LYS A 213 -24.71 14.87 20.67
C LYS A 213 -26.20 14.56 20.84
#